data_AF-A0A422MQZ2-F1
#
_entry.id   AF-A0A422MQZ2-F1
#
_cell.length_a   1.000
_cell.length_b   1.000
_cell.length_c   1.000
_cell.angle_alpha   90.00
_cell.angle_beta   90.00
_cell.angle_gamma   90.00
#
_symmetry.space_group_name_H-M   'P 1'
#
loop_
_entity.id
_entity.type
_entity.pdbx_description
1 polymer ?
#
loop_
_entity_poly.entity_id
_entity_poly.type
_entity_poly.pdbx_seq_one_letter_code
_entity_poly.pdbx_strand_id
1 'polypeptide(L)'
;GWEKQNDAMRIIMNCPDELDVKAMCAWERRVESAEAQLEYWKTVKKYMDDVGPVLRCIFSGRAWKKRSLAANDEVGRINALNADYYMRVEVAVDWAETNASHKLVKIVRLVISEGIEKFYNGYLTTHFANIVMTRVSEVKSLSEMMRMMLLSRSAFVPALLERVGKLAFTFESFLEAVKDKYVELVPGRTRTTALRAERKHCTAPHQRC
;
A
#
# COMPACT_ATOMS: atom_id res chain seq x y z
N GLY A 1 -10.67 27.13 -12.50
CA GLY A 1 -10.59 25.70 -12.15
C GLY A 1 -11.13 25.51 -10.75
N TRP A 2 -11.65 24.33 -10.44
CA TRP A 2 -12.23 23.98 -9.12
C TRP A 2 -11.31 24.31 -7.93
N GLU A 3 -10.00 24.44 -8.15
CA GLU A 3 -9.00 24.96 -7.19
C GLU A 3 -9.23 26.41 -6.68
N LYS A 4 -10.06 27.23 -7.35
CA LYS A 4 -10.21 28.67 -7.02
C LYS A 4 -11.48 29.01 -6.22
N GLN A 5 -12.27 28.03 -5.80
CA GLN A 5 -13.51 28.27 -5.06
C GLN A 5 -13.27 28.12 -3.54
N ASN A 6 -13.19 29.25 -2.84
CA ASN A 6 -12.93 29.34 -1.39
C ASN A 6 -14.00 28.67 -0.50
N ASP A 7 -15.16 28.30 -1.05
CA ASP A 7 -16.29 27.64 -0.35
C ASP A 7 -16.67 26.28 -0.98
N ALA A 8 -15.80 25.68 -1.79
CA ALA A 8 -16.08 24.35 -2.34
C ALA A 8 -16.10 23.32 -1.21
N MET A 9 -17.30 22.80 -0.90
CA MET A 9 -17.48 21.71 0.04
C MET A 9 -16.58 20.54 -0.37
N ARG A 10 -15.71 20.07 0.54
CA ARG A 10 -14.79 18.95 0.23
C ARG A 10 -15.62 17.70 -0.01
N ILE A 11 -15.70 17.26 -1.27
CA ILE A 11 -16.29 15.98 -1.62
C ILE A 11 -15.24 14.90 -1.33
N ILE A 12 -15.42 14.18 -0.23
CA ILE A 12 -14.63 13.00 0.09
C ILE A 12 -15.35 11.80 -0.51
N MET A 13 -14.81 11.23 -1.58
CA MET A 13 -15.28 9.97 -2.14
C MET A 13 -14.32 8.85 -1.76
N ASN A 14 -14.87 7.69 -1.42
CA ASN A 14 -14.06 6.49 -1.25
C ASN A 14 -13.38 6.16 -2.59
N CYS A 15 -12.17 5.62 -2.51
CA CYS A 15 -11.53 5.05 -3.69
C CYS A 15 -12.34 3.82 -4.15
N PRO A 16 -12.62 3.68 -5.44
CA PRO A 16 -13.31 2.50 -5.95
C PRO A 16 -12.44 1.25 -5.76
N ASP A 17 -13.08 0.14 -5.42
CA ASP A 17 -12.40 -1.14 -5.28
C ASP A 17 -12.19 -1.82 -6.64
N GLU A 18 -11.56 -3.01 -6.63
CA GLU A 18 -11.30 -3.74 -7.87
C GLU A 18 -12.59 -4.07 -8.65
N LEU A 19 -13.66 -4.44 -7.94
CA LEU A 19 -14.93 -4.81 -8.55
C LEU A 19 -15.66 -3.60 -9.12
N ASP A 20 -15.61 -2.46 -8.43
CA ASP A 20 -16.13 -1.19 -8.92
C ASP A 20 -15.47 -0.80 -10.24
N VAL A 21 -14.13 -0.79 -10.28
CA VAL A 21 -13.38 -0.44 -11.49
C VAL A 21 -13.63 -1.46 -12.60
N LYS A 22 -13.74 -2.75 -12.27
CA LYS A 22 -14.09 -3.79 -13.24
C LYS A 22 -15.48 -3.59 -13.84
N ALA A 23 -16.47 -3.22 -13.02
CA ALA A 23 -17.81 -2.89 -13.48
C ALA A 23 -17.82 -1.65 -14.38
N MET A 24 -17.04 -0.62 -14.03
CA MET A 24 -16.84 0.56 -14.89
C MET A 24 -16.24 0.16 -16.24
N CYS A 25 -15.23 -0.74 -16.26
CA CYS A 25 -14.64 -1.24 -17.50
C CYS A 25 -15.65 -1.96 -18.39
N ALA A 26 -16.47 -2.84 -17.80
CA ALA A 26 -17.52 -3.56 -18.53
C ALA A 26 -18.56 -2.59 -19.11
N TRP A 27 -18.94 -1.55 -18.36
CA TRP A 27 -19.90 -0.54 -18.80
C TRP A 27 -19.37 0.38 -19.91
N GLU A 28 -18.12 0.84 -19.78
CA GLU A 28 -17.39 1.66 -20.77
C GLU A 28 -17.35 0.93 -22.12
N ARG A 29 -17.09 -0.38 -22.09
CA ARG A 29 -16.89 -1.26 -23.25
C ARG A 29 -18.09 -2.15 -23.57
N ARG A 30 -19.29 -1.79 -23.10
CA ARG A 30 -20.49 -2.63 -23.13
C ARG A 30 -20.94 -3.12 -24.52
N VAL A 31 -20.53 -2.42 -25.58
CA VAL A 31 -20.86 -2.77 -26.98
C VAL A 31 -19.80 -3.67 -27.62
N GLU A 32 -18.64 -3.82 -26.98
CA GLU A 32 -17.55 -4.66 -27.46
C GLU A 32 -17.71 -6.12 -26.99
N SER A 33 -16.99 -7.04 -27.63
CA SER A 33 -17.04 -8.47 -27.26
C SER A 33 -16.49 -8.73 -25.86
N ALA A 34 -16.83 -9.88 -25.28
CA ALA A 34 -16.33 -10.28 -23.97
C ALA A 34 -14.79 -10.33 -23.90
N GLU A 35 -14.14 -10.73 -24.99
CA GLU A 35 -12.67 -10.77 -25.11
C GLU A 35 -12.07 -9.36 -25.07
N ALA A 36 -12.65 -8.41 -25.81
CA ALA A 36 -12.19 -7.02 -25.82
C ALA A 36 -12.36 -6.36 -24.44
N GLN A 37 -13.49 -6.62 -23.76
CA GLN A 37 -13.73 -6.15 -22.39
C GLN A 37 -12.69 -6.74 -21.41
N LEU A 38 -12.34 -8.02 -21.56
CA LEU A 38 -11.34 -8.68 -20.73
C LEU A 38 -9.94 -8.07 -20.93
N GLU A 39 -9.52 -7.82 -22.17
CA GLU A 39 -8.23 -7.20 -22.47
C GLU A 39 -8.15 -5.74 -21.96
N TYR A 40 -9.24 -4.99 -22.09
CA TYR A 40 -9.35 -3.65 -21.50
C TYR A 40 -9.22 -3.71 -19.98
N TRP A 41 -9.95 -4.62 -19.31
CA TRP A 41 -9.85 -4.83 -17.87
C TRP A 41 -8.43 -5.20 -17.43
N LYS A 42 -7.75 -6.14 -18.11
CA LYS A 42 -6.35 -6.49 -17.80
C LYS A 42 -5.43 -5.28 -17.83
N THR A 43 -5.62 -4.39 -18.80
CA THR A 43 -4.85 -3.16 -18.93
C THR A 43 -5.12 -2.19 -17.78
N VAL A 44 -6.39 -1.95 -17.45
CA VAL A 44 -6.78 -1.07 -16.34
C VAL A 44 -6.31 -1.64 -14.99
N LYS A 45 -6.45 -2.96 -14.78
CA LYS A 45 -5.97 -3.65 -13.59
C LYS A 45 -4.47 -3.48 -13.41
N LYS A 46 -3.67 -3.66 -14.48
CA LYS A 46 -2.23 -3.40 -14.45
C LYS A 46 -1.92 -1.97 -13.99
N TYR A 47 -2.66 -0.98 -14.47
CA TYR A 47 -2.44 0.41 -14.06
C TYR A 47 -2.84 0.63 -12.61
N MET A 48 -3.93 0.01 -12.15
CA MET A 48 -4.37 0.06 -10.76
C MET A 48 -3.36 -0.58 -9.81
N ASP A 49 -2.79 -1.72 -10.18
CA ASP A 49 -1.76 -2.42 -9.40
C ASP A 49 -0.46 -1.59 -9.28
N ASP A 50 -0.16 -0.77 -10.29
CA ASP A 50 1.02 0.11 -10.29
C ASP A 50 0.78 1.39 -9.46
N VAL A 51 -0.21 2.21 -9.83
CA VAL A 51 -0.40 3.57 -9.27
C VAL A 51 -1.62 3.73 -8.36
N GLY A 52 -2.32 2.63 -8.06
CA GLY A 52 -3.55 2.62 -7.24
C GLY A 52 -4.82 2.98 -8.03
N PRO A 53 -6.01 2.94 -7.40
CA PRO A 53 -7.31 3.19 -8.02
C PRO A 53 -7.60 4.67 -8.30
N VAL A 54 -6.60 5.41 -8.80
CA VAL A 54 -6.76 6.80 -9.22
C VAL A 54 -7.40 6.81 -10.60
N LEU A 55 -8.73 6.96 -10.66
CA LEU A 55 -9.53 6.82 -11.89
C LEU A 55 -8.94 7.56 -13.11
N ARG A 56 -8.50 8.81 -12.91
CA ARG A 56 -7.88 9.63 -13.97
C ARG A 56 -6.60 9.02 -14.55
N CYS A 57 -5.88 8.24 -13.75
CA CYS A 57 -4.64 7.58 -14.15
C CYS A 57 -4.91 6.21 -14.78
N ILE A 58 -5.80 5.40 -14.21
CA ILE A 58 -6.01 4.00 -14.62
C ILE A 58 -6.82 3.83 -15.91
N PHE A 59 -7.54 4.85 -16.36
CA PHE A 59 -8.25 4.80 -17.65
C PHE A 59 -7.49 5.44 -18.81
N SER A 60 -6.25 5.91 -18.59
CA SER A 60 -5.43 6.54 -19.64
C SER A 60 -3.98 6.10 -19.53
N GLY A 61 -3.48 5.36 -20.52
CA GLY A 61 -2.08 4.92 -20.55
C GLY A 61 -1.07 6.06 -20.47
N ARG A 62 -1.39 7.24 -21.04
CA ARG A 62 -0.55 8.45 -20.90
C ARG A 62 -0.54 8.97 -19.46
N ALA A 63 -1.71 9.06 -18.82
CA ALA A 63 -1.83 9.57 -17.46
C ALA A 63 -1.22 8.60 -16.44
N TRP A 64 -1.45 7.29 -16.61
CA TRP A 64 -0.77 6.23 -15.86
C TRP A 64 0.75 6.37 -15.97
N LYS A 65 1.30 6.39 -17.18
CA LYS A 65 2.75 6.50 -17.39
C LYS A 65 3.34 7.76 -16.76
N LYS A 66 2.67 8.90 -16.92
CA LYS A 66 3.07 10.17 -16.28
C LYS A 66 3.06 10.06 -14.75
N ARG A 67 2.05 9.42 -14.17
CA ARG A 67 1.93 9.24 -12.72
C ARG A 67 2.99 8.32 -12.16
N SER A 68 3.25 7.19 -12.85
CA SER A 68 4.25 6.20 -12.49
C SER A 68 5.66 6.78 -12.56
N LEU A 69 6.00 7.50 -13.64
CA LEU A 69 7.28 8.22 -13.76
C LEU A 69 7.46 9.25 -12.64
N ALA A 70 6.45 10.09 -12.39
CA ALA A 70 6.52 11.10 -11.36
C ALA A 70 6.68 10.51 -9.94
N ALA A 71 6.10 9.33 -9.68
CA ALA A 71 6.28 8.62 -8.44
C ALA A 71 7.70 8.05 -8.32
N ASN A 72 8.21 7.38 -9.36
CA ASN A 72 9.58 6.86 -9.40
C ASN A 72 10.64 7.97 -9.24
N ASP A 73 10.47 9.10 -9.93
CA ASP A 73 11.35 10.26 -9.77
C ASP A 73 11.38 10.77 -8.33
N GLU A 74 10.23 10.71 -7.63
CA GLU A 74 10.12 11.11 -6.24
C GLU A 74 10.82 10.13 -5.30
N VAL A 75 10.75 8.81 -5.58
CA VAL A 75 11.56 7.81 -4.86
C VAL A 75 13.05 8.14 -5.01
N GLY A 76 13.51 8.44 -6.22
CA GLY A 76 14.91 8.81 -6.48
C GLY A 76 15.40 10.04 -5.70
N ARG A 77 14.49 10.94 -5.31
CA ARG A 77 14.80 12.15 -4.51
C ARG A 77 14.84 11.91 -3.01
N ILE A 78 14.50 10.70 -2.55
CA ILE A 78 14.64 10.34 -1.15
C ILE A 78 16.13 10.32 -0.79
N ASN A 79 16.46 11.02 0.29
CA ASN A 79 17.80 11.17 0.83
C ASN A 79 17.76 11.20 2.37
N ALA A 80 18.92 11.27 3.02
CA ALA A 80 19.03 11.19 4.48
C ALA A 80 18.24 12.30 5.23
N LEU A 81 17.97 13.45 4.58
CA LEU A 81 17.26 14.58 5.18
C LEU A 81 15.74 14.39 5.19
N ASN A 82 15.18 13.65 4.23
CA ASN A 82 13.73 13.49 4.07
C ASN A 82 13.23 12.04 4.25
N ALA A 83 14.12 11.06 4.37
CA ALA A 83 13.77 9.65 4.54
C ALA A 83 12.83 9.41 5.74
N ASP A 84 13.00 10.17 6.82
CA ASP A 84 12.17 10.09 8.02
C ASP A 84 10.68 10.38 7.74
N TYR A 85 10.36 11.21 6.73
CA TYR A 85 8.96 11.47 6.36
C TYR A 85 8.29 10.24 5.78
N TYR A 86 9.03 9.49 4.96
CA TYR A 86 8.54 8.29 4.30
C TYR A 86 8.46 7.11 5.26
N MET A 87 9.39 7.00 6.20
CA MET A 87 9.28 5.98 7.25
C MET A 87 8.08 6.17 8.18
N ARG A 88 7.58 7.41 8.31
CA ARG A 88 6.39 7.72 9.10
C ARG A 88 5.09 7.50 8.33
N VAL A 89 5.13 7.22 7.03
CA VAL A 89 3.94 6.83 6.25
C VAL A 89 3.38 5.54 6.84
N GLU A 90 2.06 5.51 7.05
CA GLU A 90 1.27 4.49 7.76
C GLU A 90 1.50 4.41 9.28
N VAL A 91 2.49 5.13 9.82
CA VAL A 91 2.81 5.16 11.24
C VAL A 91 2.28 6.40 11.93
N ALA A 92 2.35 7.55 11.25
CA ALA A 92 1.90 8.84 11.76
C ALA A 92 0.43 8.79 12.15
N VAL A 93 0.09 9.53 13.21
CA VAL A 93 -1.27 9.54 13.78
C VAL A 93 -2.18 10.42 12.93
N ASP A 94 -1.62 11.42 12.26
CA ASP A 94 -2.32 12.32 11.36
C ASP A 94 -1.64 12.38 9.98
N TRP A 95 -2.45 12.40 8.93
CA TRP A 95 -2.01 12.61 7.55
C TRP A 95 -1.36 13.99 7.31
N ALA A 96 -1.64 14.98 8.17
CA ALA A 96 -1.00 16.29 8.09
C ALA A 96 0.44 16.30 8.63
N GLU A 97 0.84 15.28 9.40
CA GLU A 97 2.16 15.24 10.06
C GLU A 97 3.31 14.86 9.12
N THR A 98 3.03 14.19 8.00
CA THR A 98 4.09 13.72 7.10
C THR A 98 4.30 14.69 5.95
N ASN A 99 5.53 15.20 5.80
CA ASN A 99 5.96 15.96 4.62
C ASN A 99 6.24 15.04 3.41
N ALA A 100 5.58 13.87 3.37
CA ALA A 100 5.73 12.91 2.28
C ALA A 100 5.02 13.45 1.03
N SER A 101 5.66 13.27 -0.12
CA SER A 101 5.09 13.75 -1.38
C SER A 101 3.78 13.04 -1.70
N HIS A 102 2.73 13.80 -2.03
CA HIS A 102 1.46 13.27 -2.55
C HIS A 102 1.64 12.40 -3.82
N LYS A 103 2.82 12.44 -4.43
CA LYS A 103 3.20 11.54 -5.51
C LYS A 103 3.44 10.09 -5.04
N LEU A 104 3.69 9.84 -3.77
CA LEU A 104 3.98 8.51 -3.23
C LEU A 104 2.93 8.03 -2.23
N VAL A 105 2.12 8.94 -1.71
CA VAL A 105 1.13 8.63 -0.68
C VAL A 105 -0.30 8.88 -1.16
N LYS A 106 -1.24 8.24 -0.47
CA LYS A 106 -2.69 8.47 -0.50
C LYS A 106 -3.17 8.68 0.93
N ILE A 107 -4.29 9.37 1.09
CA ILE A 107 -4.97 9.45 2.37
C ILE A 107 -5.83 8.21 2.55
N VAL A 108 -5.68 7.54 3.68
CA VAL A 108 -6.52 6.42 4.09
C VAL A 108 -7.42 6.89 5.21
N ARG A 109 -8.73 6.66 5.04
CA ARG A 109 -9.76 6.95 6.03
C ARG A 109 -10.02 5.68 6.83
N LEU A 110 -9.87 5.79 8.15
CA LEU A 110 -10.23 4.76 9.11
C LEU A 110 -11.48 5.23 9.85
N VAL A 111 -12.58 4.51 9.67
CA VAL A 111 -13.77 4.67 10.50
C VAL A 111 -13.58 3.80 11.74
N ILE A 112 -13.39 4.42 12.90
CA ILE A 112 -13.35 3.70 14.17
C ILE A 112 -14.75 3.65 14.79
N SER A 113 -14.92 2.83 15.83
CA SER A 113 -16.18 2.74 16.58
C SER A 113 -16.67 4.13 16.98
N GLU A 114 -17.99 4.31 17.01
CA GLU A 114 -18.68 5.58 17.35
C GLU A 114 -18.67 6.65 16.24
N GLY A 115 -18.28 6.30 15.01
CA GLY A 115 -18.35 7.22 13.87
C GLY A 115 -17.25 8.29 13.87
N ILE A 116 -16.24 8.13 14.73
CA ILE A 116 -15.04 8.95 14.69
C ILE A 116 -14.20 8.51 13.49
N GLU A 117 -13.74 9.48 12.71
CA GLU A 117 -12.89 9.24 11.55
C GLU A 117 -11.46 9.65 11.86
N LYS A 118 -10.53 8.77 11.52
CA LYS A 118 -9.09 9.08 11.50
C LYS A 118 -8.57 9.00 10.08
N PHE A 119 -7.60 9.84 9.78
CA PHE A 119 -6.98 9.90 8.47
C PHE A 119 -5.48 9.76 8.64
N TYR A 120 -4.87 8.89 7.86
CA TYR A 120 -3.42 8.71 7.85
C TYR A 120 -2.92 8.59 6.42
N ASN A 121 -1.64 8.87 6.21
CA ASN A 121 -1.02 8.65 4.91
C ASN A 121 -0.69 7.18 4.74
N GLY A 122 -1.20 6.55 3.69
CA GLY A 122 -0.77 5.25 3.20
C GLY A 122 0.06 5.38 1.94
N TYR A 123 0.87 4.37 1.60
CA TYR A 123 1.47 4.34 0.26
C TYR A 123 0.41 4.13 -0.83
N LEU A 124 0.68 4.61 -2.05
CA LEU A 124 -0.22 4.41 -3.19
C LEU A 124 -0.58 2.92 -3.37
N THR A 125 0.47 2.10 -3.47
CA THR A 125 0.42 0.64 -3.65
C THR A 125 1.51 -0.02 -2.82
N THR A 126 1.38 -1.33 -2.60
CA THR A 126 2.42 -2.13 -1.94
C THR A 126 3.75 -2.09 -2.70
N HIS A 127 3.70 -1.99 -4.04
CA HIS A 127 4.89 -1.83 -4.87
C HIS A 127 5.66 -0.55 -4.50
N PHE A 128 4.98 0.60 -4.45
CA PHE A 128 5.60 1.87 -4.06
C PHE A 128 6.10 1.85 -2.60
N ALA A 129 5.37 1.20 -1.69
CA ALA A 129 5.83 1.03 -0.32
C ALA A 129 7.17 0.29 -0.25
N ASN A 130 7.32 -0.80 -1.00
CA ASN A 130 8.54 -1.59 -1.00
C ASN A 130 9.73 -0.83 -1.58
N ILE A 131 9.58 -0.20 -2.76
CA ILE A 131 10.69 0.53 -3.39
C ILE A 131 11.12 1.75 -2.57
N VAL A 132 10.17 2.44 -1.90
CA VAL A 132 10.48 3.53 -0.99
C VAL A 132 11.29 3.01 0.20
N MET A 133 10.89 1.88 0.79
CA MET A 133 11.61 1.29 1.92
C MET A 133 13.01 0.80 1.52
N THR A 134 13.18 0.23 0.33
CA THR A 134 14.50 -0.07 -0.24
C THR A 134 15.35 1.19 -0.34
N ARG A 135 14.81 2.26 -0.93
CA ARG A 135 15.55 3.52 -1.06
C ARG A 135 15.90 4.16 0.28
N VAL A 136 15.00 4.10 1.26
CA VAL A 136 15.26 4.55 2.64
C VAL A 136 16.43 3.77 3.25
N SER A 137 16.50 2.45 3.03
CA SER A 137 17.58 1.61 3.57
C SER A 137 18.97 1.92 2.98
N GLU A 138 19.03 2.56 1.81
CA GLU A 138 20.28 3.02 1.22
C GLU A 138 20.81 4.31 1.87
N VAL A 139 19.95 5.08 2.54
CA VAL A 139 20.27 6.40 3.09
C VAL A 139 20.11 6.50 4.61
N LYS A 140 19.66 5.41 5.26
CA LYS A 140 19.52 5.25 6.70
C LYS A 140 20.02 3.88 7.12
N SER A 141 20.70 3.82 8.26
CA SER A 141 21.10 2.56 8.85
C SER A 141 19.89 1.78 9.39
N LEU A 142 20.01 0.45 9.47
CA LEU A 142 18.99 -0.42 10.05
C LEU A 142 18.66 -0.01 11.50
N SER A 143 19.64 0.46 12.27
CA SER A 143 19.42 0.91 13.65
C SER A 143 18.60 2.20 13.73
N GLU A 144 18.83 3.17 12.84
CA GLU A 144 17.98 4.37 12.71
C GLU A 144 16.55 3.97 12.31
N MET A 145 16.42 3.05 11.36
CA MET A 145 15.12 2.51 10.94
C MET A 145 14.38 1.85 12.11
N MET A 146 15.04 0.95 12.83
CA MET A 146 14.51 0.26 14.01
C MET A 146 14.12 1.23 15.13
N ARG A 147 14.96 2.22 15.43
CA ARG A 147 14.67 3.21 16.47
C ARG A 147 13.39 3.98 16.15
N MET A 148 13.19 4.39 14.91
CA MET A 148 11.96 5.07 14.52
C MET A 148 10.73 4.14 14.55
N MET A 149 10.87 2.85 14.20
CA MET A 149 9.80 1.88 14.37
C MET A 149 9.37 1.76 15.85
N LEU A 150 10.34 1.72 16.77
CA LEU A 150 10.07 1.60 18.21
C LEU A 150 9.44 2.86 18.82
N LEU A 151 9.59 4.02 18.17
CA LEU A 151 8.92 5.26 18.56
C LEU A 151 7.46 5.32 18.06
N SER A 152 7.05 4.41 17.17
CA SER A 152 5.66 4.26 16.75
C SER A 152 4.81 3.63 17.86
N ARG A 153 3.68 4.25 18.18
CA ARG A 153 2.62 3.67 19.02
C ARG A 153 1.38 3.25 18.21
N SER A 154 1.54 3.00 16.90
CA SER A 154 0.41 2.79 15.99
C SER A 154 0.05 1.31 15.78
N ALA A 155 -1.20 1.04 15.39
CA ALA A 155 -1.67 -0.30 15.01
C ALA A 155 -0.99 -0.88 13.75
N PHE A 156 -0.17 -0.09 13.05
CA PHE A 156 0.46 -0.44 11.78
C PHE A 156 1.91 -0.95 11.93
N VAL A 157 2.41 -1.09 13.17
CA VAL A 157 3.71 -1.73 13.47
C VAL A 157 3.89 -3.09 12.76
N PRO A 158 2.87 -3.98 12.68
CA PRO A 158 3.04 -5.26 11.97
C PRO A 158 3.38 -5.11 10.48
N ALA A 159 2.72 -4.20 9.76
CA ALA A 159 2.95 -3.99 8.33
C ALA A 159 4.35 -3.40 8.06
N LEU A 160 4.79 -2.48 8.92
CA LEU A 160 6.13 -1.92 8.84
C LEU A 160 7.21 -2.96 9.19
N LEU A 161 6.97 -3.76 10.23
CA LEU A 161 7.85 -4.86 10.63
C LEU A 161 7.97 -5.90 9.51
N GLU A 162 6.88 -6.23 8.81
CA GLU A 162 6.92 -7.12 7.65
C GLU A 162 7.84 -6.57 6.54
N ARG A 163 7.77 -5.27 6.26
CA ARG A 163 8.62 -4.64 5.23
C ARG A 163 10.09 -4.58 5.64
N VAL A 164 10.37 -4.17 6.87
CA VAL A 164 11.75 -4.15 7.38
C VAL A 164 12.30 -5.57 7.51
N GLY A 165 11.47 -6.53 7.89
CA GLY A 165 11.80 -7.95 7.89
C GLY A 165 12.18 -8.45 6.50
N LYS A 166 11.38 -8.14 5.47
CA LYS A 166 11.71 -8.44 4.07
C LYS A 166 13.05 -7.83 3.64
N LEU A 167 13.32 -6.58 4.02
CA LEU A 167 14.61 -5.93 3.77
C LEU A 167 15.76 -6.59 4.53
N ALA A 168 15.55 -7.08 5.75
CA ALA A 168 16.60 -7.75 6.52
C ALA A 168 17.22 -8.93 5.72
N PHE A 169 16.39 -9.69 5.00
CA PHE A 169 16.85 -10.79 4.14
C PHE A 169 17.62 -10.37 2.89
N THR A 170 17.69 -9.07 2.56
CA THR A 170 18.56 -8.57 1.48
C THR A 170 19.97 -8.24 1.97
N PHE A 171 20.23 -8.25 3.28
CA PHE A 171 21.55 -8.01 3.85
C PHE A 171 22.28 -9.33 4.12
N GLU A 172 23.46 -9.50 3.52
CA GLU A 172 24.31 -10.69 3.70
C GLU A 172 24.65 -10.93 5.18
N SER A 173 25.00 -9.88 5.91
CA SER A 173 25.31 -9.95 7.35
C SER A 173 24.15 -10.49 8.18
N PHE A 174 22.92 -10.15 7.82
CA PHE A 174 21.74 -10.70 8.46
C PHE A 174 21.59 -12.19 8.08
N LEU A 175 21.60 -12.53 6.79
CA LEU A 175 21.49 -13.92 6.32
C LEU A 175 22.50 -14.84 7.00
N GLU A 176 23.77 -14.44 7.08
CA GLU A 176 24.82 -15.18 7.77
C GLU A 176 24.53 -15.40 9.26
N ALA A 177 23.96 -14.41 9.95
CA ALA A 177 23.63 -14.50 11.37
C ALA A 177 22.43 -15.42 11.65
N VAL A 178 21.56 -15.66 10.66
CA VAL A 178 20.33 -16.44 10.82
C VAL A 178 20.29 -17.73 10.00
N LYS A 179 21.27 -18.02 9.13
CA LYS A 179 21.30 -19.18 8.24
C LYS A 179 21.09 -20.52 8.97
N ASP A 180 21.72 -20.68 10.13
CA ASP A 180 21.66 -21.92 10.92
C ASP A 180 20.41 -22.00 11.83
N LYS A 181 19.56 -20.96 11.81
CA LYS A 181 18.36 -20.85 12.65
C LYS A 181 17.06 -21.18 11.89
N TYR A 182 17.11 -21.35 10.58
CA TYR A 182 15.94 -21.73 9.80
C TYR A 182 15.92 -23.22 9.51
N VAL A 183 14.80 -23.87 9.78
CA VAL A 183 14.48 -25.19 9.25
C VAL A 183 13.75 -24.96 7.93
N GLU A 184 14.27 -25.53 6.84
CA GLU A 184 13.57 -25.52 5.56
C GLU A 184 12.19 -26.18 5.74
N LEU A 185 11.12 -25.44 5.44
CA LEU A 185 9.76 -25.99 5.47
C LEU A 185 9.60 -26.89 4.24
N VAL A 186 10.01 -28.16 4.37
CA VAL A 186 9.83 -29.17 3.32
C VAL A 186 8.34 -29.29 3.01
N PRO A 187 7.87 -28.97 1.79
CA PRO A 187 6.47 -29.17 1.43
C PRO A 187 6.25 -30.67 1.18
N GLY A 188 5.88 -31.43 2.21
CA GLY A 188 5.45 -32.82 1.98
C GLY A 188 5.41 -33.77 3.18
N ARG A 189 4.33 -33.73 3.96
CA ARG A 189 3.49 -34.89 4.31
C ARG A 189 2.29 -34.44 5.15
N THR A 190 1.13 -34.44 4.51
CA THR A 190 -0.23 -34.53 5.08
C THR A 190 -0.47 -33.97 6.49
N ARG A 191 -0.93 -32.72 6.59
CA ARG A 191 -1.63 -32.22 7.79
C ARG A 191 -3.13 -32.54 7.69
N THR A 192 -3.50 -33.81 7.81
CA THR A 192 -4.93 -34.21 7.86
C THR A 192 -5.54 -34.12 9.26
N THR A 193 -4.80 -33.71 10.30
CA THR A 193 -5.31 -33.73 11.68
C THR A 193 -4.90 -32.49 12.49
N ALA A 194 -5.22 -31.30 11.99
CA ALA A 194 -5.23 -30.09 12.82
C ALA A 194 -6.35 -29.09 12.47
N LEU A 195 -7.26 -29.42 11.53
CA LEU A 195 -8.34 -28.51 11.10
C LEU A 195 -9.69 -28.77 11.78
N ARG A 196 -9.75 -29.59 12.84
CA ARG A 196 -11.02 -29.92 13.52
C ARG A 196 -11.24 -29.27 14.89
N ALA A 197 -10.30 -28.47 15.42
CA ALA A 197 -10.46 -27.86 16.74
C ALA A 197 -10.76 -26.35 16.75
N GLU A 198 -10.41 -25.56 15.73
CA GLU A 198 -10.62 -24.09 15.80
C GLU A 198 -11.82 -23.57 15.01
N ARG A 199 -12.58 -24.45 14.34
CA ARG A 199 -13.76 -24.03 13.56
C ARG A 199 -15.03 -23.84 14.41
N LYS A 200 -14.89 -23.45 15.68
CA LYS A 200 -16.05 -23.17 16.56
C LYS A 200 -16.08 -21.81 17.25
N HIS A 201 -15.04 -20.97 17.24
CA HIS A 201 -15.04 -19.75 18.06
C HIS A 201 -14.51 -18.48 17.34
N CYS A 202 -14.97 -18.21 16.12
CA CYS A 202 -14.95 -16.86 15.54
C CYS A 202 -16.03 -16.72 14.47
N THR A 203 -17.29 -16.66 14.90
CA THR A 203 -18.40 -16.09 14.12
C THR A 203 -18.69 -14.71 14.67
N ALA A 204 -18.19 -13.67 14.02
CA ALA A 204 -18.80 -12.34 14.02
C ALA A 204 -18.45 -11.62 12.70
N PRO A 205 -19.39 -10.87 12.11
CA PRO A 205 -19.36 -10.52 10.70
C PRO A 205 -18.45 -9.33 10.43
N HIS A 206 -17.54 -9.47 9.47
CA HIS A 206 -17.02 -8.31 8.75
C HIS A 206 -18.17 -7.74 7.91
N GLN A 207 -18.82 -6.70 8.44
CA GLN A 207 -19.65 -5.82 7.64
C GLN A 207 -18.75 -5.07 6.65
N ARG A 208 -19.13 -5.21 5.38
CA ARG A 208 -18.65 -4.42 4.26
C ARG A 208 -19.06 -2.96 4.46
N CYS A 209 -18.17 -2.04 4.13
CA CYS A 209 -18.44 -0.69 3.63
C CYS A 209 -17.29 -0.30 2.72
#